data_AF-A0A7V9EHF2-F1
#
_entry.id   AF-A0A7V9EHF2-F1
#
_cell.length_a   1.000
_cell.length_b   1.000
_cell.length_c   1.000
_cell.angle_alpha   90.00
_cell.angle_beta   90.00
_cell.angle_gamma   90.00
#
_symmetry.space_group_name_H-M   'P 1'
#
loop_
_entity.id
_entity.type
_entity.pdbx_description
1 polymer ?
#
loop_
_entity_poly.entity_id
_entity_poly.type
_entity_poly.pdbx_seq_one_letter_code
_entity_poly.pdbx_strand_id
1 'polypeptide(L)' 'MATKRQQTMAKLTRERNVKEKRERKLEKKKARKLAAAEGGEPMVEVDEFGAPIAEGDEPLEATTD' A
#
# COMPACT_ATOMS: atom_id res chain seq x y z
N MET A 1 3.59 30.33 -17.55
CA MET A 1 3.34 30.45 -16.09
C MET A 1 2.34 29.36 -15.71
N ALA A 2 2.74 28.31 -15.01
CA ALA A 2 1.81 27.28 -14.55
C ALA A 2 0.98 27.86 -13.40
N THR A 3 -0.31 28.06 -13.60
CA THR A 3 -1.21 28.57 -12.56
C THR A 3 -1.38 27.48 -11.49
N LYS A 4 -1.04 27.82 -10.23
CA LYS A 4 -1.20 26.88 -9.12
C LYS A 4 -2.69 26.69 -8.85
N ARG A 5 -3.20 25.48 -9.13
CA ARG A 5 -4.59 25.10 -8.82
C ARG A 5 -4.81 25.22 -7.31
N GLN A 6 -5.75 26.08 -6.92
CA GLN A 6 -6.19 26.18 -5.53
C GLN A 6 -6.84 24.86 -5.12
N GLN A 7 -6.49 24.37 -3.93
CA GLN A 7 -7.07 23.15 -3.37
C GLN A 7 -7.92 23.48 -2.15
N THR A 8 -9.07 22.83 -2.03
CA THR A 8 -9.94 22.93 -0.86
C THR A 8 -9.43 22.07 0.28
N MET A 9 -9.76 22.41 1.52
CA MET A 9 -9.43 21.61 2.71
C MET A 9 -9.90 20.15 2.60
N ALA A 10 -11.06 19.89 2.00
CA ALA A 10 -11.58 18.53 1.78
C ALA A 10 -10.69 17.65 0.89
N LYS A 11 -9.97 18.25 -0.07
CA LYS A 11 -9.02 17.53 -0.92
C LYS A 11 -7.77 17.16 -0.13
N LEU A 12 -7.25 18.10 0.66
CA LEU A 12 -6.08 17.88 1.51
C LEU A 12 -6.34 16.77 2.54
N THR A 13 -7.52 16.74 3.16
CA THR A 13 -7.87 15.68 4.11
C THR A 13 -8.01 14.32 3.42
N ARG A 14 -8.63 14.25 2.25
CA ARG A 14 -8.71 13.01 1.47
C ARG A 14 -7.33 12.49 1.11
N GLU A 15 -6.43 13.36 0.65
CA GLU A 15 -5.07 12.98 0.29
C GLU A 15 -4.27 12.46 1.50
N ARG A 16 -4.41 13.11 2.68
CA ARG A 16 -3.82 12.63 3.94
C ARG A 16 -4.34 11.24 4.31
N ASN A 17 -5.66 11.04 4.31
CA ASN A 17 -6.27 9.75 4.67
C ASN A 17 -5.84 8.62 3.71
N VAL A 18 -5.70 8.92 2.42
CA VAL A 18 -5.22 7.93 1.43
C VAL A 18 -3.75 7.58 1.69
N LYS A 19 -2.92 8.59 2.00
CA LYS A 19 -1.52 8.39 2.31
C LYS A 19 -1.35 7.53 3.57
N GLU A 20 -2.04 7.86 4.64
CA GLU A 20 -2.03 7.07 5.89
C GLU A 20 -2.48 5.62 5.68
N LYS A 21 -3.53 5.40 4.87
CA LYS A 21 -3.99 4.04 4.53
C LYS A 21 -2.93 3.26 3.75
N ARG A 22 -2.25 3.91 2.81
CA ARG A 22 -1.17 3.27 2.02
C ARG A 22 0.03 2.95 2.90
N GLU A 23 0.44 3.86 3.76
CA GLU A 23 1.55 3.64 4.70
C GLU A 23 1.27 2.47 5.64
N ARG A 24 0.07 2.41 6.23
CA ARG A 24 -0.36 1.28 7.07
C ARG A 24 -0.32 -0.06 6.33
N LYS A 25 -0.75 -0.09 5.06
CA LYS A 25 -0.66 -1.30 4.24
C LYS A 25 0.79 -1.68 3.97
N LEU A 26 1.64 -0.72 3.64
CA LEU A 26 3.07 -0.96 3.41
C LEU A 26 3.78 -1.49 4.65
N GLU A 27 3.48 -0.94 5.83
CA GLU A 27 4.00 -1.44 7.11
C GLU A 27 3.57 -2.89 7.36
N LYS A 28 2.29 -3.20 7.15
CA LYS A 28 1.78 -4.58 7.29
C LYS A 28 2.48 -5.54 6.32
N LYS A 29 2.70 -5.14 5.07
CA LYS A 29 3.44 -5.92 4.07
C LYS A 29 4.90 -6.12 4.48
N LYS A 30 5.58 -5.08 4.96
CA LYS A 30 6.97 -5.16 5.42
C LYS A 30 7.10 -6.10 6.62
N ALA A 31 6.20 -5.99 7.60
CA ALA A 31 6.16 -6.90 8.75
C ALA A 31 5.93 -8.35 8.31
N ARG A 32 5.02 -8.59 7.36
CA ARG A 32 4.81 -9.92 6.76
C ARG A 32 6.03 -10.45 6.04
N LYS A 33 6.68 -9.64 5.21
CA LYS A 33 7.90 -10.02 4.48
C LYS A 33 9.01 -10.38 5.46
N LEU A 34 9.14 -9.65 6.55
CA LEU A 34 10.13 -9.92 7.59
C LEU A 34 9.82 -11.23 8.35
N ALA A 35 8.56 -11.46 8.72
CA ALA A 35 8.12 -12.71 9.35
C ALA A 35 8.28 -13.94 8.44
N ALA A 36 8.03 -13.79 7.13
CA ALA A 36 8.24 -14.87 6.15
C ALA A 36 9.74 -15.16 5.93
N ALA A 37 10.59 -14.12 5.95
CA ALA A 37 12.04 -14.29 5.85
C ALA A 37 12.64 -14.99 7.08
N GLU A 38 12.00 -14.89 8.24
CA GLU A 38 12.40 -15.56 9.49
C GLU A 38 11.94 -17.04 9.57
N GLY A 39 11.38 -17.60 8.48
CA GLY A 39 11.01 -19.01 8.38
C GLY A 39 9.55 -19.33 8.75
N GLY A 40 8.70 -18.31 8.93
CA GLY A 40 7.25 -18.50 9.03
C GLY A 40 6.60 -18.72 7.66
N GLU A 41 5.61 -19.62 7.59
CA GLU A 41 4.82 -19.76 6.36
C GLU A 41 4.13 -18.44 5.99
N PRO A 42 4.05 -18.09 4.68
CA PRO A 42 3.39 -16.85 4.26
C PRO A 42 1.92 -16.92 4.64
N MET A 43 1.51 -16.13 5.65
CA MET A 43 0.08 -15.95 5.96
C MET A 43 -0.61 -15.26 4.78
N VAL A 44 -1.21 -16.05 3.91
CA VAL A 44 -2.05 -15.60 2.81
C VAL A 44 -3.34 -15.03 3.40
N GLU A 45 -3.60 -13.75 3.15
CA GLU A 45 -4.87 -13.15 3.50
C GLU A 45 -5.92 -13.70 2.54
N VAL A 46 -6.86 -14.47 3.09
CA VAL A 46 -8.03 -14.97 2.36
C VAL A 46 -9.21 -14.03 2.61
N ASP A 47 -10.02 -13.80 1.57
CA ASP A 47 -11.27 -13.08 1.71
C ASP A 47 -12.33 -13.92 2.44
N GLU A 48 -13.52 -13.36 2.63
CA GLU A 48 -14.66 -14.03 3.26
C GLU A 48 -15.08 -15.33 2.55
N PHE A 49 -14.66 -15.53 1.29
CA PHE A 49 -14.91 -16.72 0.49
C PHE A 49 -13.75 -17.72 0.50
N GLY A 50 -12.69 -17.47 1.29
CA GLY A 50 -11.52 -18.33 1.35
C GLY A 50 -10.62 -18.21 0.12
N ALA A 51 -10.84 -17.23 -0.75
CA ALA A 51 -9.99 -17.00 -1.91
C ALA A 51 -8.77 -16.18 -1.48
N PRO A 52 -7.55 -16.53 -1.94
CA PRO A 52 -6.38 -15.72 -1.67
C PRO A 52 -6.61 -14.33 -2.25
N ILE A 53 -6.56 -13.31 -1.40
CA ILE A 53 -6.63 -11.92 -1.83
C ILE A 53 -5.32 -11.67 -2.56
N ALA A 54 -5.34 -11.83 -3.88
CA ALA A 54 -4.27 -11.39 -4.74
C ALA A 54 -4.12 -9.87 -4.52
N GLU A 55 -3.08 -9.47 -3.79
CA GLU A 55 -2.70 -8.06 -3.72
C GLU A 55 -2.17 -7.65 -5.10
N GLY A 56 -3.08 -7.35 -6.01
CA GLY A 56 -2.78 -6.71 -7.28
C GLY A 56 -2.26 -5.29 -7.02
N ASP A 57 -0.95 -5.16 -6.95
CA ASP A 57 -0.14 -4.06 -7.49
C ASP A 57 1.30 -4.34 -7.03
N GLU A 58 2.07 -5.01 -7.89
CA GLU A 58 3.51 -4.93 -7.80
C GLU A 58 3.91 -3.49 -8.15
N PRO A 59 4.57 -2.73 -7.26
CA PRO A 59 5.31 -1.58 -7.74
C PRO A 59 6.40 -2.15 -8.64
N LEU A 60 6.26 -1.96 -9.96
CA LEU A 60 7.38 -2.04 -10.88
C LEU A 60 8.49 -1.22 -10.25
N GLU A 61 9.51 -1.89 -9.69
CA GLU A 61 10.71 -1.23 -9.28
C GLU A 61 11.23 -0.55 -10.53
N ALA A 62 11.15 0.78 -10.54
CA ALA A 62 11.81 1.59 -11.54
C ALA A 62 13.30 1.34 -11.36
N THR A 63 13.82 0.38 -12.11
CA THR A 63 15.24 0.22 -12.39
C THR A 63 15.69 1.54 -13.02
N THR A 64 16.26 2.42 -12.21
CA THR A 64 17.02 3.57 -12.67
C THR A 64 18.38 3.05 -13.12
N ASP A 65 18.62 3.08 -14.43
CA ASP A 65 19.93 3.00 -15.09
C ASP A 65 20.58 4.41 -15.11
#